data_AF-A0A8B7P3U7-F1
#
_entry.id   AF-A0A8B7P3U7-F1
#
_cell.length_a   1.000
_cell.length_b   1.000
_cell.length_c   1.000
_cell.angle_alpha   90.00
_cell.angle_beta   90.00
_cell.angle_gamma   90.00
#
_symmetry.space_group_name_H-M   'P 1'
#
loop_
_entity.id
_entity.type
_entity.pdbx_description
1 polymer ?
#
loop_
_entity_poly.entity_id
_entity_poly.type
_entity_poly.pdbx_seq_one_letter_code
_entity_poly.pdbx_strand_id
1 'polypeptide(L)'
;YWKDQHLRWTPAEHEGIQQVHLDPSDLWMPDLALYNRVGGDVAPTWGAAPLLVKSDGTVMWFPPSYFKVPCALDLALWPRDTHNCTVSLGSWAHYGAQLDLVLMGNNSGVVMGELHQGPQWEVVGVVGARNTHIDLTIVFTVTRRASQHAAYINTSMMGV
;
A
#
# COMPACT_ATOMS: atom_id res chain seq x y z
N TYR A 1 -7.86 -6.23 -7.29
CA TYR A 1 -8.58 -6.86 -8.40
C TYR A 1 -10.05 -6.84 -8.07
N TRP A 2 -10.90 -6.76 -9.09
CA TRP A 2 -12.34 -6.92 -8.97
C TRP A 2 -12.84 -7.76 -10.14
N LYS A 3 -14.14 -8.08 -10.16
CA LYS A 3 -14.75 -8.85 -11.24
C LYS A 3 -15.82 -8.02 -11.91
N ASP A 4 -15.69 -7.80 -13.21
CA ASP A 4 -16.67 -7.11 -14.04
C ASP A 4 -17.34 -8.11 -14.99
N GLN A 5 -18.66 -8.22 -14.90
CA GLN A 5 -19.44 -9.13 -15.74
C GLN A 5 -19.57 -8.65 -17.19
N HIS A 6 -19.41 -7.34 -17.44
CA HIS A 6 -19.49 -6.75 -18.77
C HIS A 6 -18.20 -6.93 -19.57
N LEU A 7 -17.10 -7.33 -18.91
CA LEU A 7 -15.79 -7.57 -19.52
C LEU A 7 -15.48 -9.06 -19.74
N ARG A 8 -16.52 -9.89 -19.88
CA ARG A 8 -16.37 -11.32 -20.16
C ARG A 8 -16.44 -11.59 -21.65
N TRP A 9 -15.58 -12.49 -22.14
CA TRP A 9 -15.64 -12.99 -23.50
C TRP A 9 -15.23 -14.45 -23.56
N THR A 10 -15.65 -15.14 -24.63
CA THR A 10 -15.27 -16.53 -24.88
C THR A 10 -13.98 -16.56 -25.70
N PRO A 11 -12.83 -17.05 -25.18
CA PRO A 11 -11.57 -17.02 -25.93
C PRO A 11 -11.65 -17.70 -27.31
N ALA A 12 -12.46 -18.74 -27.46
CA ALA A 12 -12.66 -19.43 -28.74
C ALA A 12 -13.29 -18.55 -29.84
N GLU A 13 -14.04 -17.51 -29.46
CA GLU A 13 -14.65 -16.53 -30.39
C GLU A 13 -13.70 -15.37 -30.73
N HIS A 14 -12.55 -15.30 -30.03
CA HIS A 14 -11.59 -14.20 -30.11
C HIS A 14 -10.16 -14.72 -30.25
N GLU A 15 -9.93 -15.64 -31.19
CA GLU A 15 -8.59 -16.15 -31.54
C GLU A 15 -7.77 -16.72 -30.36
N GLY A 16 -8.45 -17.20 -29.31
CA GLY A 16 -7.81 -17.71 -28.10
C GLY A 16 -7.28 -16.64 -27.16
N ILE A 17 -7.61 -15.36 -27.33
CA ILE A 17 -7.19 -14.27 -26.44
C ILE A 17 -7.76 -14.51 -25.04
N GLN A 18 -6.88 -14.66 -24.05
CA GLN A 18 -7.28 -14.90 -22.66
C GLN A 18 -7.21 -13.65 -21.78
N GLN A 19 -6.41 -12.65 -22.18
CA GLN A 19 -6.20 -11.43 -21.43
C GLN A 19 -5.82 -10.27 -22.34
N VAL A 20 -6.19 -9.06 -21.94
CA VAL A 20 -5.89 -7.81 -22.66
C VAL A 20 -5.46 -6.72 -21.67
N HIS A 21 -4.68 -5.76 -22.15
CA HIS A 21 -4.36 -4.55 -21.41
C HIS A 21 -5.25 -3.41 -21.88
N LEU A 22 -5.91 -2.71 -20.96
CA LEU A 22 -6.82 -1.60 -21.25
C LEU A 22 -6.41 -0.36 -20.45
N ASP A 23 -6.75 0.82 -20.95
CA ASP A 23 -6.49 2.08 -20.23
C ASP A 23 -7.51 2.25 -19.09
N PRO A 24 -7.11 2.78 -17.92
CA PRO A 24 -8.04 3.08 -16.83
C PRO A 24 -9.18 4.04 -17.20
N SER A 25 -9.02 4.87 -18.23
CA SER A 25 -10.07 5.77 -18.71
C SER A 25 -11.19 5.09 -19.49
N ASP A 26 -10.98 3.87 -19.99
CA ASP A 26 -11.96 3.11 -20.77
C ASP A 26 -12.91 2.27 -19.89
N LEU A 27 -12.61 2.16 -18.60
CA LEU A 27 -13.26 1.22 -17.69
C LEU A 27 -13.71 1.92 -16.41
N TRP A 28 -14.71 1.33 -15.74
CA TRP A 28 -15.03 1.74 -14.39
C TRP A 28 -13.85 1.43 -13.45
N MET A 29 -13.47 2.42 -12.65
CA MET A 29 -12.39 2.34 -11.67
C MET A 29 -12.91 2.65 -10.27
N PRO A 30 -12.49 1.91 -9.23
CA PRO A 30 -12.81 2.28 -7.86
C PRO A 30 -12.07 3.58 -7.49
N ASP A 31 -12.76 4.48 -6.82
CA ASP A 31 -12.29 5.79 -6.40
C ASP A 31 -11.53 5.76 -5.07
N LEU A 32 -10.52 4.89 -4.99
CA LEU A 32 -9.72 4.71 -3.79
C LEU A 32 -8.88 5.97 -3.49
N ALA A 33 -9.04 6.52 -2.30
CA ALA A 33 -8.35 7.70 -1.81
C ALA A 33 -7.58 7.42 -0.51
N LEU A 34 -6.46 8.14 -0.32
CA LEU A 34 -5.70 8.16 0.92
C LEU A 34 -6.28 9.26 1.83
N TYR A 35 -6.92 8.86 2.93
CA TYR A 35 -7.63 9.79 3.82
C TYR A 35 -6.71 10.62 4.71
N ASN A 36 -5.64 10.01 5.21
CA ASN A 36 -4.67 10.68 6.07
C ASN A 36 -3.45 11.16 5.27
N ARG A 37 -3.67 11.74 4.10
CA ARG A 37 -2.59 12.29 3.27
C ARG A 37 -1.96 13.52 3.94
N VAL A 38 -0.64 13.67 3.85
CA VAL A 38 0.10 14.87 4.27
C VAL A 38 0.84 15.50 3.09
N GLY A 39 0.78 16.83 3.02
CA GLY A 39 1.29 17.61 1.90
C GLY A 39 0.19 17.80 0.87
N GLY A 40 -0.08 19.05 0.51
CA GLY A 40 -1.14 19.44 -0.44
C GLY A 40 -0.83 19.07 -1.89
N ASP A 41 -0.09 17.97 -2.12
CA ASP A 41 0.20 17.50 -3.46
C ASP A 41 -1.10 17.06 -4.12
N VAL A 42 -1.46 17.77 -5.19
CA VAL A 42 -2.65 17.54 -6.03
C VAL A 42 -2.51 16.28 -6.89
N ALA A 43 -1.38 15.56 -6.77
CA ALA A 43 -1.14 14.35 -7.53
C ALA A 43 -2.21 13.28 -7.22
N PRO A 44 -2.67 12.54 -8.24
CA PRO A 44 -3.57 11.41 -8.03
C PRO A 44 -3.02 10.45 -6.97
N THR A 45 -3.90 9.86 -6.16
CA THR A 45 -3.51 8.83 -5.16
C THR A 45 -2.73 7.69 -5.81
N TRP A 46 -3.05 7.35 -7.04
CA TRP A 46 -2.47 6.23 -7.76
C TRP A 46 -1.77 6.72 -9.03
N GLY A 47 -0.62 6.11 -9.36
CA GLY A 47 0.04 6.38 -10.64
C GLY A 47 -0.76 5.86 -11.85
N ALA A 48 -0.32 6.26 -13.04
CA ALA A 48 -0.86 5.74 -14.29
C ALA A 48 -0.28 4.34 -14.58
N ALA A 49 -1.14 3.34 -14.70
CA ALA A 49 -0.78 1.99 -15.14
C ALA A 49 -1.96 1.36 -15.88
N PRO A 50 -1.71 0.59 -16.96
CA PRO A 50 -2.76 -0.14 -17.65
C PRO A 50 -3.38 -1.22 -16.75
N LEU A 51 -4.63 -1.55 -17.05
CA LEU A 51 -5.39 -2.61 -16.41
C LEU A 51 -5.16 -3.92 -17.15
N LEU A 52 -4.92 -5.00 -16.43
CA LEU A 52 -4.95 -6.34 -17.01
C LEU A 52 -6.34 -6.94 -16.82
N VAL A 53 -7.05 -7.18 -17.91
CA VAL A 53 -8.38 -7.78 -17.91
C VAL A 53 -8.29 -9.20 -18.46
N LYS A 54 -8.86 -10.16 -17.74
CA LYS A 54 -8.95 -11.57 -18.15
C LYS A 54 -10.33 -11.89 -18.73
N SER A 55 -10.38 -12.91 -19.58
CA SER A 55 -11.60 -13.38 -20.26
C SER A 55 -12.77 -13.75 -19.34
N ASP A 56 -12.48 -14.10 -18.09
CA ASP A 56 -13.48 -14.39 -17.05
C ASP A 56 -14.06 -13.13 -16.38
N GLY A 57 -13.65 -11.94 -16.82
CA GLY A 57 -14.04 -10.65 -16.30
C GLY A 57 -13.21 -10.18 -15.11
N THR A 58 -12.14 -10.89 -14.75
CA THR A 58 -11.24 -10.46 -13.66
C THR A 58 -10.39 -9.28 -14.13
N VAL A 59 -10.48 -8.16 -13.40
CA VAL A 59 -9.71 -6.95 -13.66
C VAL A 59 -8.65 -6.77 -12.58
N MET A 60 -7.39 -6.65 -13.00
CA MET A 60 -6.22 -6.50 -12.15
C MET A 60 -5.56 -5.14 -12.40
N TRP A 61 -5.31 -4.41 -11.31
CA TRP A 61 -4.70 -3.07 -11.34
C TRP A 61 -3.67 -2.95 -10.22
N PHE A 62 -2.43 -2.62 -10.60
CA PHE A 62 -1.31 -2.45 -9.67
C PHE A 62 -0.49 -1.22 -10.05
N PRO A 63 -1.03 0.00 -9.81
CA PRO A 63 -0.36 1.23 -10.19
C PRO A 63 0.83 1.52 -9.25
N PRO A 64 1.98 1.97 -9.77
CA PRO A 64 3.07 2.46 -8.93
C PRO A 64 2.57 3.69 -8.17
N SER A 65 2.69 3.68 -6.84
CA SER A 65 2.11 4.72 -5.99
C SER A 65 3.04 5.09 -4.85
N TYR A 66 3.11 6.38 -4.53
CA TYR A 66 3.91 6.93 -3.45
C TYR A 66 3.01 7.64 -2.46
N PHE A 67 3.00 7.18 -1.21
CA PHE A 67 2.15 7.72 -0.15
C PHE A 67 2.97 8.46 0.90
N LYS A 68 2.50 9.66 1.23
CA LYS A 68 3.00 10.44 2.35
C LYS A 68 1.88 10.60 3.37
N VAL A 69 2.08 9.97 4.52
CA VAL A 69 1.14 9.95 5.66
C VAL A 69 1.80 10.53 6.91
N PRO A 70 1.04 11.10 7.84
CA PRO A 70 1.58 11.51 9.12
C PRO A 70 1.91 10.26 9.94
N CYS A 71 3.03 10.30 10.65
CA CYS A 71 3.37 9.32 11.66
C CYS A 71 3.75 10.05 12.94
N ALA A 72 3.00 9.82 14.00
CA ALA A 72 3.28 10.40 15.31
C ALA A 72 4.46 9.65 15.95
N LEU A 73 5.56 10.35 16.19
CA LEU A 73 6.78 9.77 16.74
C LEU A 73 6.85 10.02 18.26
N ASP A 74 7.06 8.97 19.04
CA ASP A 74 7.43 9.06 20.46
C ASP A 74 8.95 8.91 20.66
N LEU A 75 9.62 10.01 20.96
CA LEU A 75 11.08 10.06 21.05
C LEU A 75 11.62 9.69 22.43
N ALA A 76 10.80 9.16 23.35
CA ALA A 76 11.23 8.78 24.70
C ALA A 76 12.39 7.77 24.70
N LEU A 77 12.46 6.88 23.71
CA LEU A 77 13.47 5.83 23.58
C LEU A 77 14.49 6.09 22.46
N TRP A 78 14.61 7.33 21.99
CA TRP A 78 15.58 7.68 20.95
C TRP A 78 17.01 7.28 21.37
N PRO A 79 17.84 6.67 20.49
CA PRO A 79 17.64 6.37 19.07
C PRO A 79 17.13 4.94 18.77
N ARG A 80 16.60 4.22 19.76
CA ARG A 80 16.03 2.86 19.66
C ARG A 80 14.50 2.89 19.78
N ASP A 81 13.89 3.86 19.13
CA ASP A 81 12.45 4.10 19.12
C ASP A 81 11.72 3.22 18.08
N THR A 82 10.48 2.83 18.42
CA THR A 82 9.57 2.05 17.57
C THR A 82 8.23 2.76 17.47
N HIS A 83 7.67 2.88 16.27
CA HIS A 83 6.45 3.62 16.00
C HIS A 83 5.48 2.84 15.14
N ASN A 84 4.19 3.17 15.28
CA ASN A 84 3.13 2.67 14.43
C ASN A 84 2.67 3.79 13.49
N CYS A 85 3.04 3.70 12.22
CA CYS A 85 2.61 4.62 11.18
C CYS A 85 1.38 4.04 10.47
N THR A 86 0.31 4.82 10.42
CA THR A 86 -0.98 4.35 9.89
C THR A 86 -1.22 4.89 8.50
N VAL A 87 -1.71 4.04 7.59
CA VAL A 87 -2.16 4.40 6.25
C VAL A 87 -3.66 4.08 6.17
N SER A 88 -4.48 5.10 5.91
CA SER A 88 -5.93 4.96 5.82
C SER A 88 -6.39 5.16 4.38
N LEU A 89 -6.93 4.11 3.77
CA LEU A 89 -7.40 4.08 2.39
C LEU A 89 -8.91 3.78 2.38
N GLY A 90 -9.67 4.38 1.47
CA GLY A 90 -11.09 4.07 1.32
C GLY A 90 -11.68 4.63 0.04
N SER A 91 -12.92 4.30 -0.25
CA SER A 91 -13.66 4.89 -1.37
C SER A 91 -14.19 6.28 -0.99
N TRP A 92 -13.96 7.28 -1.84
CA TRP A 92 -14.36 8.66 -1.57
C TRP A 92 -15.88 8.89 -1.73
N ALA A 93 -16.49 8.27 -2.72
CA ALA A 93 -17.87 8.52 -3.14
C ALA A 93 -18.80 7.29 -2.97
N HIS A 94 -18.27 6.07 -2.89
CA HIS A 94 -19.09 4.86 -2.72
C HIS A 94 -19.22 4.44 -1.26
N TYR A 95 -20.41 3.94 -0.90
CA TYR A 95 -20.74 3.44 0.44
C TYR A 95 -20.99 1.92 0.45
N GLY A 96 -21.23 1.35 1.64
CA GLY A 96 -21.05 -0.09 1.94
C GLY A 96 -21.86 -1.07 1.10
N ALA A 97 -22.97 -0.60 0.51
CA ALA A 97 -23.81 -1.41 -0.35
C ALA A 97 -23.32 -1.44 -1.82
N GLN A 98 -22.45 -0.51 -2.21
CA GLN A 98 -21.97 -0.35 -3.58
C GLN A 98 -20.58 -0.96 -3.78
N LEU A 99 -19.73 -0.89 -2.76
CA LEU A 99 -18.34 -1.31 -2.85
C LEU A 99 -17.89 -1.96 -1.54
N ASP A 100 -17.25 -3.13 -1.65
CA ASP A 100 -16.64 -3.82 -0.51
C ASP A 100 -15.13 -3.94 -0.70
N LEU A 101 -14.38 -3.42 0.27
CA LEU A 101 -12.92 -3.48 0.28
C LEU A 101 -12.44 -4.64 1.13
N VAL A 102 -11.62 -5.49 0.52
CA VAL A 102 -11.05 -6.67 1.15
C VAL A 102 -9.53 -6.64 0.98
N LEU A 103 -8.82 -6.83 2.08
CA LEU A 103 -7.35 -6.89 2.08
C LEU A 103 -6.89 -8.21 1.45
N MET A 104 -5.91 -8.13 0.56
CA MET A 104 -5.25 -9.31 0.00
C MET A 104 -4.11 -9.80 0.89
N GLY A 105 -3.73 -11.08 0.76
CA GLY A 105 -2.76 -11.73 1.64
C GLY A 105 -3.39 -12.16 2.97
N ASN A 106 -2.58 -12.54 3.96
CA ASN A 106 -3.02 -12.91 5.32
C ASN A 106 -3.58 -11.69 6.10
N ASN A 107 -4.58 -11.02 5.54
CA ASN A 107 -5.24 -9.80 6.04
C ASN A 107 -4.31 -8.59 6.26
N SER A 108 -3.08 -8.57 5.74
CA SER A 108 -2.19 -7.41 5.85
C SER A 108 -2.29 -6.43 4.69
N GLY A 109 -2.75 -6.87 3.51
CA GLY A 109 -2.71 -6.06 2.28
C GLY A 109 -1.30 -5.83 1.72
N VAL A 110 -0.27 -6.32 2.40
CA VAL A 110 1.15 -6.03 2.12
C VAL A 110 1.96 -7.32 2.25
N VAL A 111 2.80 -7.59 1.24
CA VAL A 111 3.76 -8.70 1.23
C VAL A 111 5.08 -8.22 1.82
N MET A 112 5.38 -8.62 3.06
CA MET A 112 6.59 -8.18 3.79
C MET A 112 7.90 -8.45 3.04
N GLY A 113 7.96 -9.55 2.27
CA GLY A 113 9.16 -9.93 1.50
C GLY A 113 9.49 -8.99 0.33
N GLU A 114 8.56 -8.15 -0.08
CA GLU A 114 8.72 -7.20 -1.20
C GLU A 114 8.94 -5.75 -0.71
N LEU A 115 8.95 -5.54 0.61
CA LEU A 115 9.14 -4.21 1.18
C LEU A 115 10.59 -3.74 1.05
N HIS A 116 10.78 -2.60 0.41
CA HIS A 116 12.06 -1.91 0.39
C HIS A 116 12.34 -1.28 1.76
N GLN A 117 13.39 -1.74 2.42
CA GLN A 117 13.81 -1.26 3.74
C GLN A 117 14.66 0.00 3.59
N GLY A 118 14.30 1.06 4.31
CA GLY A 118 15.04 2.32 4.28
C GLY A 118 16.36 2.25 5.06
N PRO A 119 17.28 3.21 4.83
CA PRO A 119 18.57 3.23 5.53
C PRO A 119 18.43 3.56 7.02
N GLN A 120 17.44 4.35 7.42
CA GLN A 120 17.25 4.81 8.81
C GLN A 120 16.21 4.01 9.58
N TRP A 121 15.26 3.40 8.88
CA TRP A 121 14.08 2.77 9.45
C TRP A 121 13.93 1.36 8.92
N GLU A 122 13.55 0.45 9.79
CA GLU A 122 13.23 -0.93 9.46
C GLU A 122 11.74 -1.18 9.73
N VAL A 123 11.02 -1.71 8.74
CA VAL A 123 9.65 -2.17 8.90
C VAL A 123 9.68 -3.56 9.53
N VAL A 124 9.22 -3.67 10.77
CA VAL A 124 9.23 -4.91 11.56
C VAL A 124 7.88 -5.62 11.60
N GLY A 125 6.80 -4.92 11.25
CA GLY A 125 5.46 -5.49 11.23
C GLY A 125 4.51 -4.70 10.36
N VAL A 126 3.52 -5.39 9.79
CA VAL A 126 2.40 -4.78 9.08
C VAL A 126 1.12 -5.48 9.48
N VAL A 127 0.12 -4.69 9.89
CA VAL A 127 -1.21 -5.17 10.25
C VAL A 127 -2.23 -4.41 9.44
N GLY A 128 -3.05 -5.14 8.69
CA GLY A 128 -4.18 -4.59 7.97
C GLY A 128 -5.49 -4.85 8.70
N ALA A 129 -6.39 -3.87 8.69
CA ALA A 129 -7.72 -3.98 9.25
C ALA A 129 -8.74 -3.36 8.29
N ARG A 130 -9.90 -4.02 8.14
CA ARG A 130 -11.09 -3.46 7.51
C ARG A 130 -11.96 -2.84 8.60
N ASN A 131 -12.25 -1.55 8.48
CA ASN A 131 -13.08 -0.82 9.42
C ASN A 131 -14.56 -0.86 9.01
N THR A 132 -15.41 -0.26 9.83
CA THR A 132 -16.88 -0.25 9.63
C THR A 132 -17.34 0.63 8.48
N HIS A 133 -16.53 1.59 8.03
CA HIS A 133 -16.90 2.62 7.05
C HIS A 133 -16.17 2.43 5.70
N ILE A 134 -16.07 1.17 5.23
CA ILE A 134 -15.36 0.75 3.99
C ILE A 134 -13.99 1.42 3.85
N ASP A 135 -13.32 1.54 4.97
CA ASP A 135 -11.98 2.06 5.04
C ASP A 135 -11.06 0.93 5.47
N LEU A 136 -9.92 0.85 4.80
CA LEU A 136 -8.84 -0.04 5.09
C LEU A 136 -7.79 0.75 5.86
N THR A 137 -7.38 0.21 7.00
CA THR A 137 -6.29 0.75 7.79
C THR A 137 -5.13 -0.22 7.72
N ILE A 138 -3.98 0.25 7.26
CA ILE A 138 -2.73 -0.52 7.24
C ILE A 138 -1.77 0.16 8.21
N VAL A 139 -1.41 -0.54 9.28
CA VAL A 139 -0.48 -0.08 10.31
C VAL A 139 0.88 -0.69 10.02
N PHE A 140 1.86 0.15 9.77
CA PHE A 140 3.27 -0.20 9.64
C PHE A 140 3.97 0.04 10.98
N THR A 141 4.50 -1.02 11.58
CA THR A 141 5.39 -0.91 12.73
C THR A 141 6.81 -0.74 12.23
N VAL A 142 7.42 0.40 12.55
CA VAL A 142 8.76 0.78 12.11
C VAL A 142 9.69 1.00 13.30
N THR A 143 10.90 0.49 13.22
CA THR A 143 11.95 0.64 14.25
C THR A 143 13.13 1.41 13.70
N ARG A 144 13.68 2.35 14.48
CA ARG A 144 14.85 3.13 14.06
C ARG A 144 16.13 2.29 14.14
N ARG A 145 16.99 2.42 13.13
CA ARG A 145 18.35 1.86 13.13
C ARG A 145 19.29 2.74 13.96
N ALA A 146 19.38 2.44 15.25
CA ALA A 146 20.19 3.18 16.23
C ALA A 146 21.68 3.27 15.89
N SER A 147 22.23 2.30 15.16
CA SER A 147 23.65 2.27 14.77
C SER A 147 24.08 3.49 13.93
N GLN A 148 23.14 4.14 13.24
CA GLN A 148 23.44 5.35 12.46
C GLN A 148 23.47 6.64 13.30
N HIS A 149 23.03 6.60 14.55
CA HIS A 149 22.91 7.77 15.43
C HIS A 149 23.76 7.65 16.71
N ALA A 150 24.51 6.56 16.85
CA ALA A 150 25.41 6.32 17.97
C ALA A 150 26.88 6.54 17.55
N ALA A 151 27.60 7.37 18.30
CA ALA A 151 29.05 7.49 18.17
C ALA A 151 29.72 6.40 19.02
N TYR A 152 30.54 5.56 18.38
CA TYR A 152 31.32 4.53 19.08
C TYR A 152 32.76 5.00 19.21
N ILE A 153 33.27 5.08 20.44
CA ILE A 153 34.69 5.28 20.71
C ILE A 153 35.23 3.92 21.17
N ASN A 154 35.89 3.21 20.27
CA ASN A 154 36.56 1.95 20.58
C ASN A 154 38.04 2.24 20.78
N THR A 155 38.54 2.12 22.02
CA THR A 155 39.97 2.12 22.30
C THR A 155 40.41 0.74 22.74
N SER A 156 41.43 0.19 22.07
CA SER A 156 42.05 -1.08 22.41
C SER A 156 43.17 -0.94 23.45
N MET A 157 43.61 0.29 23.74
CA MET A 157 44.58 0.62 24.79
C MET A 157 44.31 2.04 25.29
N MET A 158 43.88 2.16 26.56
CA MET A 158 43.96 3.44 27.26
C MET A 158 45.36 3.54 27.86
N GLY A 159 46.19 4.39 27.24
CA GLY A 159 47.45 4.81 27.86
C GLY A 159 47.13 5.68 29.07
N VAL A 160 47.69 5.32 30.23
CA VAL A 160 47.74 6.17 31.43
C VAL A 160 48.96 7.06 31.35
#